data_AF-A0AAD3XGI2-F1
#
_entry.id   AF-A0AAD3XGI2-F1
#
_cell.length_a   1.000
_cell.length_b   1.000
_cell.length_c   1.000
_cell.angle_alpha   90.00
_cell.angle_beta   90.00
_cell.angle_gamma   90.00
#
_symmetry.space_group_name_H-M   'P 1'
#
loop_
_entity.id
_entity.type
_entity.pdbx_description
1 polymer ?
#
loop_
_entity_poly.entity_id
_entity_poly.type
_entity_poly.pdbx_seq_one_letter_code
_entity_poly.pdbx_strand_id
1 'polypeptide(L)'
;MADPSFIKDFERSVSIRIIAKGRVGHFVVAQILEASGVDYVDESELPSIADEKNFINKYNFRVPFICGCRCLGEALGRIHKGVAMIRTQGDLMRSGNIVDTVGNVRKIMGETRVLNGMDDDELFAFSKKIGAPDDLVAQAKQTGRLTVVHFAAGGIVTPIFTT
;
A
#
# COMPACT_ATOMS: atom_id res chain seq x y z
N MET A 1 -10.12 -12.06 -9.23
CA MET A 1 -8.80 -12.72 -9.12
C MET A 1 -8.49 -13.28 -10.49
N ALA A 2 -7.24 -13.19 -10.96
CA ALA A 2 -6.83 -13.87 -12.19
C ALA A 2 -6.85 -15.40 -12.00
N ASP A 3 -7.02 -16.15 -13.09
CA ASP A 3 -7.01 -17.61 -13.03
C ASP A 3 -5.63 -18.13 -12.59
N PRO A 4 -5.54 -19.05 -11.60
CA PRO A 4 -4.26 -19.62 -11.17
C PRO A 4 -3.46 -20.30 -12.29
N SER A 5 -4.12 -20.86 -13.31
CA SER A 5 -3.44 -21.45 -14.48
C SER A 5 -2.66 -20.40 -15.25
N PHE A 6 -3.29 -19.25 -15.52
CA PHE A 6 -2.65 -18.11 -16.18
C PHE A 6 -1.45 -17.58 -15.40
N ILE A 7 -1.53 -17.53 -14.07
CA ILE A 7 -0.41 -17.08 -13.22
C ILE A 7 0.81 -17.99 -13.40
N LYS A 8 0.62 -19.31 -13.39
CA LYS A 8 1.70 -20.29 -13.56
C LYS A 8 2.31 -20.27 -14.95
N ASP A 9 1.49 -20.10 -15.98
CA ASP A 9 1.98 -20.00 -17.35
C ASP A 9 2.78 -18.71 -17.55
N PHE A 10 2.33 -17.60 -16.97
CA PHE A 10 3.05 -16.33 -16.99
C PHE A 10 4.38 -16.43 -16.23
N GLU A 11 4.40 -17.06 -15.06
CA GLU A 11 5.61 -17.31 -14.26
C GLU A 11 6.69 -18.08 -15.04
N ARG A 12 6.29 -19.03 -15.88
CA ARG A 12 7.25 -19.78 -16.73
C ARG A 12 7.81 -18.94 -17.87
N SER A 13 7.13 -17.86 -18.26
CA SER A 13 7.49 -17.05 -19.42
C SER A 13 8.41 -15.87 -19.09
N VAL A 14 8.52 -15.47 -17.82
CA VAL A 14 9.27 -14.29 -17.42
C VAL A 14 10.22 -14.57 -16.26
N SER A 15 11.34 -13.86 -16.21
CA SER A 15 12.31 -13.92 -15.10
C SER A 15 12.13 -12.79 -14.07
N ILE A 16 11.13 -11.94 -14.25
CA ILE A 16 10.81 -10.83 -13.34
C ILE A 16 9.81 -11.27 -12.27
N ARG A 17 9.81 -10.55 -11.15
CA ARG A 17 8.87 -10.79 -10.05
C ARG A 17 7.43 -10.51 -10.47
N ILE A 18 6.49 -11.34 -10.01
CA ILE A 18 5.07 -11.27 -10.35
C ILE A 18 4.26 -10.74 -9.18
N ILE A 19 3.44 -9.73 -9.47
CA ILE A 19 2.50 -9.13 -8.52
C ILE A 19 1.09 -9.50 -8.95
N ALA A 20 0.33 -10.14 -8.08
CA ALA A 20 -1.08 -10.47 -8.33
C ALA A 20 -2.02 -9.64 -7.45
N LYS A 21 -3.15 -9.22 -8.02
CA LYS A 21 -4.14 -8.38 -7.32
C LYS A 21 -5.16 -9.22 -6.55
N GLY A 22 -5.28 -8.96 -5.26
CA GLY A 22 -6.34 -9.42 -4.38
C GLY A 22 -7.40 -8.34 -4.13
N ARG A 23 -8.62 -8.77 -3.78
CA ARG A 23 -9.67 -7.85 -3.32
C ARG A 23 -9.43 -7.47 -1.87
N VAL A 24 -9.74 -6.22 -1.51
CA VAL A 24 -9.75 -5.76 -0.12
C VAL A 24 -10.58 -6.70 0.76
N GLY A 25 -9.97 -7.20 1.84
CA GLY A 25 -10.62 -8.07 2.83
C GLY A 25 -10.77 -9.54 2.45
N HIS A 26 -10.48 -9.92 1.19
CA HIS A 26 -10.71 -11.28 0.70
C HIS A 26 -9.52 -12.22 0.97
N PHE A 27 -9.31 -12.58 2.24
CA PHE A 27 -8.16 -13.38 2.67
C PHE A 27 -8.05 -14.74 1.96
N VAL A 28 -9.17 -15.39 1.59
CA VAL A 28 -9.16 -16.66 0.83
C VAL A 28 -8.53 -16.50 -0.56
N VAL A 29 -8.70 -15.33 -1.19
CA VAL A 29 -8.08 -15.06 -2.50
C VAL A 29 -6.58 -14.90 -2.30
N ALA A 30 -6.16 -14.24 -1.23
CA ALA A 30 -4.74 -14.14 -0.92
C ALA A 30 -4.11 -15.51 -0.63
N GLN A 31 -4.83 -16.44 0.01
CA GLN A 31 -4.36 -17.81 0.23
C GLN A 31 -4.17 -18.57 -1.09
N ILE A 32 -5.11 -18.42 -2.03
CA ILE A 32 -5.00 -19.02 -3.36
C ILE A 32 -3.81 -18.43 -4.13
N LEU A 33 -3.61 -17.11 -4.06
CA LEU A 33 -2.50 -16.44 -4.72
C LEU A 33 -1.15 -16.87 -4.14
N GLU A 34 -1.03 -16.95 -2.81
CA GLU A 34 0.17 -17.47 -2.13
C GLU A 34 0.47 -18.92 -2.56
N ALA A 35 -0.54 -19.79 -2.57
CA ALA A 35 -0.39 -21.17 -3.03
C ALA A 35 -0.05 -21.29 -4.52
N SER A 36 -0.35 -20.25 -5.31
CA SER A 36 -0.03 -20.19 -6.74
C SER A 36 1.41 -19.76 -7.01
N GLY A 37 2.16 -19.31 -6.00
CA GLY A 37 3.58 -18.98 -6.12
C GLY A 37 3.89 -17.52 -6.49
N VAL A 38 2.92 -16.60 -6.34
CA VAL A 38 3.18 -15.19 -6.66
C VAL A 38 4.20 -14.56 -5.70
N ASP A 39 5.04 -13.66 -6.21
CA ASP A 39 6.06 -13.01 -5.39
C ASP A 39 5.48 -11.95 -4.45
N TYR A 40 4.43 -11.24 -4.89
CA TYR A 40 3.74 -10.22 -4.10
C TYR A 40 2.23 -10.27 -4.33
N VAL A 41 1.48 -9.96 -3.27
CA VAL A 41 0.02 -9.77 -3.35
C VAL A 41 -0.33 -8.30 -3.14
N ASP A 42 -0.93 -7.67 -4.15
CA ASP A 42 -1.48 -6.30 -4.04
C ASP A 42 -2.94 -6.37 -3.60
N GLU A 43 -3.19 -6.10 -2.31
CA GLU A 43 -4.55 -5.93 -1.80
C GLU A 43 -5.08 -4.59 -2.30
N SER A 44 -5.85 -4.67 -3.37
CA SER A 44 -6.18 -3.55 -4.22
C SER A 44 -7.66 -3.21 -4.13
N GLU A 45 -7.91 -1.91 -4.13
CA GLU A 45 -9.22 -1.26 -4.16
C GLU A 45 -9.74 -1.01 -5.59
N LEU A 46 -8.93 -1.34 -6.62
CA LEU A 46 -9.37 -1.34 -8.02
C LEU A 46 -10.44 -2.41 -8.33
N PRO A 47 -10.30 -3.68 -7.93
CA PRO A 47 -11.38 -4.65 -8.02
C PRO A 47 -12.47 -4.34 -6.99
N SER A 48 -13.64 -4.98 -7.14
CA SER A 48 -14.71 -4.90 -6.13
C SER A 48 -14.21 -5.31 -4.73
N ILE A 49 -14.56 -4.49 -3.73
CA ILE A 49 -14.22 -4.71 -2.33
C ILE A 49 -15.01 -5.93 -1.82
N ALA A 50 -14.36 -6.80 -1.05
CA ALA A 50 -15.02 -7.96 -0.45
C ALA A 50 -15.45 -7.72 1.01
N ASP A 51 -14.67 -6.94 1.76
CA ASP A 51 -15.04 -6.45 3.10
C ASP A 51 -14.75 -4.94 3.17
N GLU A 52 -15.77 -4.14 3.47
CA GLU A 52 -15.67 -2.68 3.57
C GLU A 52 -15.02 -2.22 4.87
N LYS A 53 -15.04 -3.06 5.92
CA LYS A 53 -14.59 -2.72 7.26
C LYS A 53 -13.18 -3.23 7.53
N ASN A 54 -12.85 -4.41 7.01
CA ASN A 54 -11.62 -5.09 7.36
C ASN A 54 -10.70 -5.32 6.16
N PHE A 55 -9.42 -5.08 6.41
CA PHE A 55 -8.34 -5.48 5.51
C PHE A 55 -7.79 -6.82 5.97
N ILE A 56 -7.15 -7.53 5.05
CA ILE A 56 -6.53 -8.82 5.35
C ILE A 56 -5.46 -8.64 6.45
N ASN A 57 -5.44 -9.53 7.44
CA ASN A 57 -4.33 -9.65 8.37
C ASN A 57 -3.16 -10.35 7.67
N LYS A 58 -2.10 -9.60 7.33
CA LYS A 58 -1.03 -10.08 6.44
C LYS A 58 0.06 -10.85 7.18
N TYR A 59 0.12 -10.76 8.51
CA TYR A 59 1.02 -11.59 9.31
C TYR A 59 0.74 -13.09 9.20
N ASN A 60 -0.47 -13.46 8.76
CA ASN A 60 -0.86 -14.86 8.53
C ASN A 60 -0.30 -15.44 7.23
N PHE A 61 0.44 -14.65 6.45
CA PHE A 61 0.95 -15.02 5.14
C PHE A 61 2.48 -14.88 5.10
N ARG A 62 3.11 -15.69 4.28
CA ARG A 62 4.54 -15.63 3.97
C ARG A 62 4.81 -14.72 2.77
N VAL A 63 3.87 -14.66 1.83
CA VAL A 63 3.97 -13.77 0.67
C VAL A 63 3.86 -12.30 1.13
N PRO A 64 4.75 -11.41 0.70
CA PRO A 64 4.68 -9.98 1.03
C PRO A 64 3.50 -9.29 0.34
N PHE A 65 2.91 -8.33 1.05
CA PHE A 65 1.75 -7.58 0.57
C PHE A 65 2.07 -6.14 0.19
N ILE A 66 1.33 -5.67 -0.81
CA ILE A 66 1.27 -4.28 -1.25
C ILE A 66 -0.12 -3.73 -0.94
N CYS A 67 -0.20 -2.50 -0.42
CA CYS A 67 -1.48 -1.81 -0.20
C CYS A 67 -1.47 -0.37 -0.70
N GLY A 68 -2.65 0.09 -1.14
CA GLY A 68 -2.92 1.50 -1.41
C GLY A 68 -3.04 2.34 -0.14
N CYS A 69 -2.61 3.60 -0.22
CA CYS A 69 -2.88 4.63 0.79
C CYS A 69 -3.05 6.02 0.15
N ARG A 70 -3.75 6.92 0.84
CA ARG A 70 -3.96 8.32 0.43
C ARG A 70 -3.31 9.32 1.38
N CYS A 71 -2.99 8.90 2.61
CA CYS A 71 -2.35 9.71 3.64
C CYS A 71 -1.42 8.86 4.53
N LEU A 72 -0.64 9.53 5.38
CA LEU A 72 0.30 8.87 6.29
C LEU A 72 -0.41 7.95 7.28
N GLY A 73 -1.56 8.39 7.82
CA GLY A 73 -2.35 7.58 8.75
C GLY A 73 -2.80 6.25 8.17
N GLU A 74 -3.32 6.27 6.93
CA GLU A 74 -3.66 5.03 6.20
C GLU A 74 -2.42 4.16 5.97
N ALA A 75 -1.30 4.75 5.53
CA ALA A 75 -0.06 4.02 5.28
C ALA A 75 0.43 3.30 6.53
N LEU A 76 0.54 3.99 7.66
CA LEU A 76 0.95 3.42 8.94
C LEU A 76 -0.05 2.37 9.45
N GLY A 77 -1.35 2.62 9.31
CA GLY A 77 -2.39 1.64 9.64
C GLY A 77 -2.31 0.38 8.77
N ARG A 78 -1.82 0.48 7.53
CA ARG A 78 -1.58 -0.69 6.66
C ARG A 78 -0.31 -1.42 7.03
N ILE A 79 0.77 -0.70 7.32
CA ILE A 79 2.03 -1.27 7.83
C ILE A 79 1.77 -2.06 9.11
N HIS A 80 0.94 -1.52 10.00
CA HIS A 80 0.52 -2.21 11.23
C HIS A 80 -0.12 -3.57 10.98
N LYS A 81 -0.79 -3.75 9.83
CA LYS A 81 -1.41 -5.02 9.42
C LYS A 81 -0.46 -5.97 8.70
N GLY A 82 0.84 -5.67 8.64
CA GLY A 82 1.88 -6.51 8.04
C GLY A 82 2.15 -6.23 6.56
N VAL A 83 1.94 -5.00 6.09
CA VAL A 83 2.27 -4.62 4.70
C VAL A 83 3.78 -4.47 4.52
N ALA A 84 4.30 -5.03 3.43
CA ALA A 84 5.71 -4.92 3.08
C ALA A 84 6.01 -3.74 2.16
N MET A 85 5.03 -3.27 1.39
CA MET A 85 5.17 -2.13 0.47
C MET A 85 3.89 -1.31 0.38
N ILE A 86 4.02 0.01 0.28
CA ILE A 86 2.90 0.93 0.13
C ILE A 86 2.93 1.55 -1.26
N ARG A 87 1.76 1.65 -1.89
CA ARG A 87 1.57 2.47 -3.08
C ARG A 87 0.62 3.63 -2.79
N THR A 88 0.90 4.81 -3.34
CA THR A 88 -0.07 5.90 -3.34
C THR A 88 -1.25 5.48 -4.21
N GLN A 89 -2.44 5.66 -3.67
CA GLN A 89 -3.67 5.50 -4.43
C GLN A 89 -3.93 6.78 -5.21
N GLY A 90 -3.75 6.72 -6.52
CA GLY A 90 -4.16 7.76 -7.46
C GLY A 90 -5.54 7.50 -8.04
N ASP A 91 -5.72 7.98 -9.28
CA ASP A 91 -6.93 7.78 -10.05
C ASP A 91 -7.24 6.29 -10.26
N LEU A 92 -8.39 5.85 -9.74
CA LEU A 92 -8.90 4.48 -9.88
C LEU A 92 -9.63 4.25 -11.20
N MET A 93 -10.11 5.30 -11.83
CA MET A 93 -10.93 5.26 -13.05
C MET A 93 -10.09 5.10 -14.32
N ARG A 94 -8.76 5.08 -14.19
CA ARG A 94 -7.81 4.99 -15.31
C ARG A 94 -8.04 6.10 -16.37
N SER A 95 -8.46 7.28 -15.93
CA SER A 95 -8.66 8.47 -16.76
C SER A 95 -7.33 9.08 -17.25
N GLY A 96 -6.21 8.68 -16.65
CA GLY A 96 -4.89 9.24 -16.96
C GLY A 96 -4.59 10.57 -16.27
N ASN A 97 -5.39 10.94 -15.26
CA ASN A 97 -5.20 12.13 -14.48
C ASN A 97 -4.27 11.87 -13.27
N ILE A 98 -3.16 12.60 -13.19
CA ILE A 98 -2.16 12.48 -12.12
C ILE A 98 -2.47 13.35 -10.89
N VAL A 99 -3.47 14.24 -10.94
CA VAL A 99 -3.76 15.22 -9.88
C VAL A 99 -3.94 14.54 -8.51
N ASP A 100 -4.71 13.46 -8.46
CA ASP A 100 -4.96 12.71 -7.22
C ASP A 100 -3.67 12.05 -6.69
N THR A 101 -2.87 11.48 -7.59
CA THR A 101 -1.60 10.84 -7.25
C THR A 101 -0.63 11.87 -6.66
N VAL A 102 -0.46 13.01 -7.31
CA VAL A 102 0.42 14.09 -6.83
C VAL A 102 -0.09 14.66 -5.51
N GLY A 103 -1.40 14.86 -5.38
CA GLY A 103 -2.02 15.35 -4.15
C GLY A 103 -1.75 14.41 -2.96
N ASN A 104 -1.98 13.11 -3.14
CA ASN A 104 -1.78 12.12 -2.09
C ASN A 104 -0.29 11.91 -1.75
N VAL A 105 0.61 11.91 -2.74
CA VAL A 105 2.06 11.89 -2.48
C VAL A 105 2.47 13.12 -1.65
N ARG A 106 2.04 14.32 -2.04
CA ARG A 106 2.34 15.56 -1.30
C ARG A 106 1.79 15.52 0.11
N LYS A 107 0.60 14.96 0.31
CA LYS A 107 0.00 14.79 1.64
C LYS A 107 0.84 13.89 2.53
N ILE A 108 1.22 12.70 2.05
CA ILE A 108 2.06 11.76 2.80
C ILE A 108 3.42 12.38 3.14
N MET A 109 4.08 13.02 2.17
CA MET A 109 5.38 13.66 2.39
C MET A 109 5.27 14.87 3.32
N GLY A 110 4.21 15.66 3.20
CA GLY A 110 3.94 16.81 4.07
C GLY A 110 3.69 16.39 5.52
N GLU A 111 2.84 15.38 5.73
CA GLU A 111 2.58 14.81 7.05
C GLU A 111 3.85 14.22 7.67
N THR A 112 4.70 13.55 6.87
CA THR A 112 6.00 13.06 7.33
C THR A 112 6.94 14.20 7.74
N ARG A 113 6.99 15.30 6.98
CA ARG A 113 7.82 16.47 7.33
C ARG A 113 7.34 17.15 8.61
N VAL A 114 6.03 17.30 8.78
CA VAL A 114 5.43 17.84 10.02
C VAL A 114 5.79 16.95 11.19
N LEU A 115 5.66 15.63 11.04
CA LEU A 115 6.01 14.65 12.07
C LEU A 115 7.50 14.75 12.48
N ASN A 116 8.40 14.94 11.52
CA ASN A 116 9.83 15.07 11.79
C ASN A 116 10.18 16.35 12.58
N GLY A 117 9.42 17.42 12.41
CA GLY A 117 9.63 18.70 13.11
C GLY A 117 8.81 18.88 14.39
N MET A 118 7.97 17.91 14.73
CA MET A 118 7.08 17.94 15.90
C MET A 118 7.87 17.65 17.19
N ASP A 119 7.40 18.14 18.33
CA ASP A 119 7.93 17.75 19.64
C ASP A 119 7.54 16.29 19.97
N ASP A 120 8.30 15.60 20.81
CA ASP A 120 7.99 14.23 21.24
C ASP A 120 6.72 14.17 22.09
N ASP A 121 6.45 15.20 22.88
CA ASP A 121 5.25 15.30 23.73
C ASP A 121 3.94 15.41 22.92
N GLU A 122 4.01 15.95 21.70
CA GLU A 122 2.84 16.13 20.82
C GLU A 122 2.52 14.87 19.97
N LEU A 123 3.39 13.86 19.98
CA LEU A 123 3.27 12.69 19.10
C LEU A 123 1.97 11.90 19.34
N PHE A 124 1.57 11.74 20.59
CA PHE A 124 0.35 11.01 20.94
C PHE A 124 -0.91 11.70 20.38
N ALA A 125 -0.94 13.04 20.44
CA ALA A 125 -2.05 13.81 19.89
C ALA A 125 -2.08 13.70 18.36
N PHE A 126 -0.92 13.75 17.72
CA PHE A 126 -0.80 13.59 16.27
C PHE A 126 -1.21 12.19 15.80
N SER A 127 -0.74 11.14 16.48
CA SER A 127 -1.08 9.75 16.21
C SER A 127 -2.58 9.50 16.28
N LYS A 128 -3.24 9.99 17.34
CA LYS A 128 -4.70 9.95 17.49
C LYS A 128 -5.44 10.70 16.38
N LYS A 129 -4.90 11.85 15.94
CA LYS A 129 -5.48 12.66 14.85
C LYS A 129 -5.44 11.92 13.51
N ILE A 130 -4.34 11.22 13.21
CA ILE A 130 -4.19 10.49 11.94
C ILE A 130 -4.75 9.07 11.99
N GLY A 131 -5.11 8.57 13.18
CA GLY A 131 -5.63 7.21 13.38
C GLY A 131 -4.59 6.12 13.12
N ALA A 132 -3.33 6.38 13.44
CA ALA A 132 -2.23 5.42 13.29
C ALA A 132 -1.79 4.87 14.66
N PRO A 133 -1.06 3.74 14.71
CA PRO A 133 -0.46 3.26 15.95
C PRO A 133 0.73 4.11 16.38
N ASP A 134 0.79 4.45 17.67
CA ASP A 134 1.81 5.33 18.27
C ASP A 134 3.24 4.86 17.98
N ASP A 135 3.50 3.55 18.11
CA ASP A 135 4.83 2.97 17.87
C ASP A 135 5.33 3.21 16.44
N LEU A 136 4.43 3.08 15.45
CA LEU A 136 4.77 3.29 14.04
C LEU A 136 4.93 4.77 13.71
N VAL A 137 4.20 5.65 14.38
CA VAL A 137 4.38 7.11 14.26
C VAL A 137 5.74 7.51 14.82
N ALA A 138 6.11 7.02 16.00
CA ALA A 138 7.43 7.26 16.58
C ALA A 138 8.55 6.71 15.68
N GLN A 139 8.38 5.50 15.13
CA GLN A 139 9.35 4.91 14.21
C GLN A 139 9.49 5.70 12.90
N ALA A 140 8.37 6.20 12.35
CA ALA A 140 8.38 7.04 11.16
C ALA A 140 9.08 8.38 11.41
N LYS A 141 8.90 8.97 12.61
CA LYS A 141 9.64 10.17 13.03
C LYS A 141 11.14 9.92 13.12
N GLN A 142 11.55 8.87 13.82
CA GLN A 142 12.98 8.54 14.01
C GLN A 142 13.70 8.29 12.68
N THR A 143 13.04 7.61 11.75
CA THR A 143 13.63 7.31 10.43
C THR A 143 13.47 8.45 9.42
N GLY A 144 12.59 9.40 9.69
CA GLY A 144 12.27 10.50 8.80
C GLY A 144 11.49 10.11 7.54
N ARG A 145 11.04 8.85 7.44
CA ARG A 145 10.37 8.26 6.28
C ARG A 145 9.48 7.08 6.68
N LEU A 146 8.70 6.57 5.73
CA LEU A 146 8.02 5.28 5.93
C LEU A 146 9.06 4.15 6.08
N THR A 147 8.76 3.19 6.94
CA THR A 147 9.61 2.01 7.21
C THR A 147 9.62 1.01 6.06
N VAL A 148 8.68 1.14 5.14
CA VAL A 148 8.48 0.29 3.96
C VAL A 148 8.68 1.08 2.68
N VAL A 149 8.88 0.37 1.57
CA VAL A 149 9.01 1.01 0.25
C VAL A 149 7.70 1.71 -0.13
N HIS A 150 7.81 2.93 -0.65
CA HIS A 150 6.68 3.75 -1.09
C HIS A 150 6.75 4.02 -2.60
N PHE A 151 5.75 3.57 -3.35
CA PHE A 151 5.61 3.80 -4.79
C PHE A 151 4.45 4.75 -5.10
N ALA A 152 4.56 5.53 -6.18
CA ALA A 152 3.41 6.26 -6.74
C ALA A 152 2.66 5.36 -7.74
N ALA A 153 1.33 5.33 -7.69
CA ALA A 153 0.50 4.57 -8.64
C ALA A 153 -0.79 5.32 -8.98
N GLY A 154 -1.26 5.16 -10.23
CA GLY A 154 -2.47 5.81 -10.75
C GLY A 154 -2.17 7.08 -11.55
N GLY A 155 -2.85 7.26 -12.69
CA GLY A 155 -2.73 8.48 -13.51
C GLY A 155 -1.41 8.70 -14.26
N ILE A 156 -0.45 7.78 -14.18
CA ILE A 156 0.85 7.90 -14.85
C ILE A 156 0.74 7.35 -16.27
N VAL A 157 0.73 8.24 -17.26
CA VAL A 157 0.57 7.89 -18.69
C VAL A 157 1.70 8.40 -19.58
N THR A 158 2.55 9.30 -19.08
CA THR A 158 3.70 9.86 -19.81
C THR A 158 4.97 9.79 -18.95
N PRO A 159 6.17 9.70 -19.56
CA PRO A 159 7.43 9.64 -18.81
C PRO A 159 7.67 10.85 -17.90
N ILE A 160 7.19 12.04 -18.27
CA ILE A 160 7.31 13.27 -17.47
C ILE A 160 6.59 13.17 -16.12
N PHE A 161 5.65 12.23 -15.96
CA PHE A 161 4.96 11.95 -14.69
C PHE A 161 5.75 11.03 -13.76
N THR A 162 6.84 10.43 -14.23
CA THR A 162 7.68 9.48 -13.46
C THR A 162 8.99 10.09 -12.94
N THR A 163 9.40 11.22 -13.50
CA THR A 163 10.57 12.02 -13.11
C THR A 163 10.21 13.07 -12.09
#